data_AF-A0A1G1L3D7-F1
#
_entry.id   AF-A0A1G1L3D7-F1
#
_cell.length_a   1.000
_cell.length_b   1.000
_cell.length_c   1.000
_cell.angle_alpha   90.00
_cell.angle_beta   90.00
_cell.angle_gamma   90.00
#
_symmetry.space_group_name_H-M   'P 1'
#
loop_
_entity.id
_entity.type
_entity.pdbx_description
1 polymer ?
#
loop_
_entity_poly.entity_id
_entity_poly.type
_entity_poly.pdbx_seq_one_letter_code
_entity_poly.pdbx_strand_id
1 'polypeptide(L)'
;MNRRMSGVKIITISGAHSGVGKTTLAEMLLKKLKKWSALKVTVSHTGFCPKGKPCGACDDLKAKFCIVSDEKIITEAGKDTARFKASGAEKALWLRAKPEGLKEGIRKVIPRFRGAKGILIEGTSVLKYLDPDLAIFVKRKDSILKPSAKSALKKMDLIIDL
;
A
#
# COMPACT_ATOMS: atom_id res chain seq x y z
N MET A 1 16.13 15.17 8.32
CA MET A 1 15.57 15.85 7.13
C MET A 1 15.39 14.81 6.02
N ASN A 2 14.18 14.27 5.84
CA ASN A 2 13.93 13.25 4.81
C ASN A 2 13.87 13.94 3.43
N ARG A 3 14.94 13.80 2.64
CA ARG A 3 14.92 14.19 1.23
C ARG A 3 13.79 13.44 0.52
N ARG A 4 12.94 14.17 -0.23
CA ARG A 4 11.96 13.60 -1.17
C ARG A 4 12.66 12.54 -2.02
N MET A 5 12.26 11.28 -1.84
CA MET A 5 12.94 10.12 -2.45
C MET A 5 12.70 9.97 -3.96
N SER A 6 11.91 10.85 -4.60
CA SER A 6 11.60 10.75 -6.03
C SER A 6 10.79 11.96 -6.54
N GLY A 7 11.04 12.40 -7.79
CA GLY A 7 10.21 13.40 -8.49
C GLY A 7 8.84 12.89 -8.97
N VAL A 8 8.30 11.83 -8.36
CA VAL A 8 6.97 11.28 -8.68
C VAL A 8 6.02 11.61 -7.55
N LYS A 9 4.79 12.02 -7.88
CA LYS A 9 3.75 12.33 -6.89
C LYS A 9 3.32 11.07 -6.16
N ILE A 10 3.17 11.12 -4.85
CA ILE A 10 2.77 9.98 -4.02
C ILE A 10 1.50 10.30 -3.25
N ILE A 11 0.45 9.51 -3.46
CA ILE A 11 -0.73 9.46 -2.61
C ILE A 11 -0.68 8.16 -1.81
N THR A 12 -0.90 8.23 -0.50
CA THR A 12 -1.01 7.04 0.35
C THR A 12 -2.44 6.83 0.81
N ILE A 13 -2.88 5.57 0.83
CA ILE A 13 -4.15 5.14 1.41
C ILE A 13 -3.83 4.17 2.55
N SER A 14 -4.09 4.66 3.76
CA SER A 14 -3.95 3.94 5.02
C SER A 14 -5.33 3.66 5.60
N GLY A 15 -5.40 2.85 6.65
CA GLY A 15 -6.66 2.64 7.34
C GLY A 15 -6.55 1.83 8.62
N ALA A 16 -7.65 1.82 9.37
CA ALA A 16 -7.71 1.29 10.72
C ALA A 16 -7.39 -0.21 10.79
N HIS A 17 -7.92 -0.99 9.84
CA HIS A 17 -7.69 -2.43 9.72
C HIS A 17 -7.88 -2.92 8.27
N SER A 18 -7.71 -4.22 8.04
CA SER A 18 -7.97 -4.85 6.74
C SER A 18 -9.48 -4.89 6.47
N GLY A 19 -9.93 -4.62 5.25
CA GLY A 19 -11.36 -4.63 4.91
C GLY A 19 -12.12 -3.32 5.19
N VAL A 20 -11.46 -2.30 5.75
CA VAL A 20 -12.10 -1.00 6.07
C VAL A 20 -12.49 -0.15 4.84
N GLY A 21 -12.12 -0.56 3.61
CA GLY A 21 -12.47 0.16 2.37
C GLY A 21 -11.30 0.80 1.61
N LYS A 22 -10.05 0.61 2.05
CA LYS A 22 -8.84 1.17 1.38
C LYS A 22 -8.76 0.83 -0.11
N THR A 23 -8.91 -0.45 -0.47
CA THR A 23 -8.84 -0.89 -1.86
C THR A 23 -9.95 -0.26 -2.70
N THR A 24 -11.15 -0.12 -2.14
CA THR A 24 -12.28 0.53 -2.83
C THR A 24 -11.98 2.00 -3.14
N LEU A 25 -11.43 2.73 -2.17
CA LEU A 25 -10.98 4.11 -2.41
C LEU A 25 -9.87 4.17 -3.47
N ALA A 26 -8.92 3.23 -3.43
CA ALA A 26 -7.86 3.13 -4.42
C ALA A 26 -8.42 2.98 -5.85
N GLU A 27 -9.39 2.09 -6.04
CA GLU A 27 -10.05 1.87 -7.33
C GLU A 27 -10.76 3.14 -7.84
N MET A 28 -11.50 3.83 -6.96
CA MET A 28 -12.20 5.06 -7.31
C MET A 28 -11.24 6.16 -7.77
N LEU A 29 -10.12 6.31 -7.07
CA LEU A 29 -9.08 7.29 -7.42
C LEU A 29 -8.38 6.92 -8.73
N LEU A 30 -7.98 5.64 -8.90
CA LEU A 30 -7.29 5.18 -10.11
C LEU A 30 -8.14 5.36 -11.38
N LYS A 31 -9.47 5.17 -11.29
CA LYS A 31 -10.40 5.43 -12.41
C LYS A 31 -10.42 6.89 -12.86
N LYS A 32 -10.03 7.83 -11.99
CA LYS A 32 -9.99 9.27 -12.28
C LYS A 32 -8.58 9.77 -12.60
N LEU A 33 -7.56 9.15 -11.99
CA LEU A 33 -6.16 9.54 -12.09
C LEU A 33 -5.47 8.89 -13.31
N LYS A 34 -5.60 9.53 -14.49
CA LYS A 34 -4.95 9.05 -15.73
C LYS A 34 -3.43 9.00 -15.61
N LYS A 35 -2.82 7.92 -16.11
CA LYS A 35 -1.37 7.66 -16.09
C LYS A 35 -0.75 7.49 -14.70
N TRP A 36 -1.56 7.05 -13.73
CA TRP A 36 -1.08 6.71 -12.40
C TRP A 36 -0.78 5.22 -12.30
N SER A 37 0.18 4.91 -11.45
CA SER A 37 0.53 3.54 -11.08
C SER A 37 0.12 3.27 -9.64
N ALA A 38 0.10 2.00 -9.24
CA ALA A 38 -0.30 1.58 -7.91
C ALA A 38 0.73 0.66 -7.25
N LEU A 39 0.85 0.76 -5.93
CA LEU A 39 1.67 -0.11 -5.11
C LEU A 39 0.84 -0.64 -3.94
N LYS A 40 0.68 -1.95 -3.87
CA LYS A 40 0.22 -2.59 -2.64
C LYS A 40 1.41 -2.76 -1.69
N VAL A 41 1.24 -2.44 -0.42
CA VAL A 41 2.22 -2.78 0.62
C VAL A 41 1.60 -3.64 1.71
N THR A 42 2.23 -4.78 1.98
CA THR A 42 1.85 -5.70 3.06
C THR A 42 3.05 -5.91 3.98
N VAL A 43 2.86 -5.66 5.28
CA VAL A 43 3.87 -5.93 6.30
C VAL A 43 3.43 -7.12 7.14
N SER A 44 4.24 -8.18 7.17
CA SER A 44 4.02 -9.35 8.03
C SER A 44 4.63 -9.08 9.40
N HIS A 45 3.81 -9.01 10.46
CA HIS A 45 4.26 -8.65 11.81
C HIS A 45 4.40 -9.84 12.75
N THR A 46 3.80 -10.98 12.40
CA THR A 46 3.63 -12.12 13.29
C THR A 46 3.76 -13.35 12.42
N GLY A 47 4.56 -14.34 12.82
CA GLY A 47 4.63 -15.64 12.12
C GLY A 47 3.29 -16.37 12.02
N PHE A 48 2.22 -15.80 12.59
CA PHE A 48 0.83 -16.22 12.48
C PHE A 48 0.01 -15.22 11.65
N CYS A 49 -0.65 -15.71 10.60
CA CYS A 49 -1.57 -14.93 9.77
C CYS A 49 -2.93 -14.80 10.46
N PRO A 50 -3.44 -13.59 10.77
CA PRO A 50 -4.73 -13.41 11.43
C PRO A 50 -5.93 -13.87 10.59
N LYS A 51 -5.73 -14.18 9.30
CA LYS A 51 -6.79 -14.77 8.47
C LYS A 51 -6.96 -16.28 8.72
N GLY A 52 -6.04 -16.94 9.42
CA GLY A 52 -6.12 -18.38 9.74
C GLY A 52 -6.10 -19.32 8.53
N LYS A 53 -5.90 -18.80 7.32
CA LYS A 53 -5.85 -19.56 6.07
C LYS A 53 -4.76 -19.01 5.14
N PRO A 54 -4.13 -19.86 4.30
CA PRO A 54 -3.16 -19.40 3.30
C PRO A 54 -3.81 -18.36 2.40
N CYS A 55 -3.20 -17.19 2.30
CA CYS A 55 -3.65 -16.14 1.40
C CYS A 55 -2.55 -15.61 0.48
N GLY A 56 -1.33 -16.16 0.61
CA GLY A 56 -0.13 -15.77 -0.12
C GLY A 56 0.45 -14.41 0.29
N ALA A 57 -0.20 -13.70 1.24
CA ALA A 57 0.17 -12.33 1.56
C ALA A 57 1.35 -12.21 2.51
N CYS A 58 1.38 -13.03 3.55
CA CYS A 58 2.35 -12.96 4.64
C CYS A 58 3.18 -14.24 4.78
N ASP A 59 2.58 -15.36 4.40
CA ASP A 59 3.16 -16.70 4.52
C ASP A 59 4.23 -16.84 3.42
N ASP A 60 5.42 -17.35 3.76
CA ASP A 60 6.56 -17.66 2.85
C ASP A 60 7.60 -16.57 2.53
N LEU A 61 7.60 -15.42 3.22
CA LEU A 61 8.65 -14.43 2.99
C LEU A 61 10.00 -14.84 3.64
N LYS A 62 10.86 -15.55 2.88
CA LYS A 62 12.21 -15.95 3.31
C LYS A 62 13.14 -14.74 3.53
N ALA A 63 13.11 -13.78 2.61
CA ALA A 63 13.90 -12.55 2.68
C ALA A 63 13.30 -11.48 3.62
N LYS A 64 14.00 -10.36 3.83
CA LYS A 64 13.47 -9.21 4.60
C LYS A 64 12.32 -8.51 3.87
N PHE A 65 12.35 -8.50 2.54
CA PHE A 65 11.28 -8.00 1.68
C PHE A 65 11.31 -8.69 0.32
N CYS A 66 10.21 -8.60 -0.42
CA CYS A 66 10.06 -9.07 -1.79
C CYS A 66 9.20 -8.07 -2.57
N ILE A 67 9.64 -7.73 -3.79
CA ILE A 67 8.87 -6.93 -4.73
C ILE A 67 8.33 -7.89 -5.78
N VAL A 68 7.02 -8.08 -5.78
CA VAL A 68 6.31 -8.89 -6.77
C VAL A 68 5.96 -8.00 -7.95
N SER A 69 6.37 -8.42 -9.14
CA SER A 69 6.09 -7.78 -10.43
C SER A 69 5.68 -8.76 -11.52
N ASP A 70 5.52 -10.05 -11.18
CA ASP A 70 5.02 -11.05 -12.13
C ASP A 70 3.55 -10.75 -12.45
N GLU A 71 3.25 -10.55 -13.73
CA GLU A 71 1.91 -10.11 -14.15
C GLU A 71 0.83 -11.14 -13.80
N LYS A 72 1.13 -12.44 -13.78
CA LYS A 72 0.15 -13.48 -13.41
C LYS A 72 -0.26 -13.35 -11.95
N ILE A 73 0.70 -13.03 -11.07
CA ILE A 73 0.41 -12.80 -9.64
C ILE A 73 -0.29 -11.46 -9.45
N ILE A 74 0.17 -10.41 -10.14
CA ILE A 74 -0.39 -9.06 -10.04
C ILE A 74 -1.85 -9.03 -10.49
N THR A 75 -2.21 -9.80 -11.52
CA THR A 75 -3.56 -9.85 -12.09
C THR A 75 -4.42 -11.01 -11.56
N GLU A 76 -3.96 -11.74 -10.54
CA GLU A 76 -4.74 -12.83 -9.93
C GLU A 76 -6.09 -12.31 -9.42
N ALA A 77 -7.17 -12.93 -9.90
CA ALA A 77 -8.54 -12.50 -9.61
C ALA A 77 -8.83 -12.46 -8.10
N GLY A 78 -9.56 -11.44 -7.66
CA GLY A 78 -9.92 -11.25 -6.26
C GLY A 78 -8.82 -10.64 -5.37
N LYS A 79 -7.63 -10.34 -5.90
CA LYS A 79 -6.57 -9.64 -5.16
C LYS A 79 -6.64 -8.12 -5.34
N ASP A 80 -6.08 -7.39 -4.37
CA ASP A 80 -6.04 -5.91 -4.39
C ASP A 80 -5.28 -5.37 -5.63
N THR A 81 -4.19 -6.02 -6.04
CA THR A 81 -3.39 -5.58 -7.21
C THR A 81 -4.13 -5.76 -8.53
N ALA A 82 -4.91 -6.83 -8.68
CA ALA A 82 -5.74 -7.05 -9.86
C ALA A 82 -6.83 -5.98 -9.96
N ARG A 83 -7.42 -5.61 -8.81
CA ARG A 83 -8.37 -4.49 -8.68
C ARG A 83 -7.74 -3.15 -9.09
N PHE A 84 -6.48 -2.91 -8.73
CA PHE A 84 -5.76 -1.70 -9.18
C PHE A 84 -5.59 -1.68 -10.71
N LYS A 85 -5.16 -2.80 -11.32
CA LYS A 85 -5.01 -2.92 -12.77
C LYS A 85 -6.35 -2.71 -13.49
N ALA A 86 -7.41 -3.40 -13.04
CA ALA A 86 -8.76 -3.26 -13.60
C ALA A 86 -9.32 -1.83 -13.46
N SER A 87 -8.83 -1.05 -12.48
CA SER A 87 -9.23 0.34 -12.26
C SER A 87 -8.37 1.36 -13.01
N GLY A 88 -7.47 0.92 -13.89
CA GLY A 88 -6.71 1.80 -14.78
C GLY A 88 -5.29 2.13 -14.31
N ALA A 89 -4.73 1.43 -13.31
CA ALA A 89 -3.31 1.59 -13.00
C ALA A 89 -2.43 1.14 -14.16
N GLU A 90 -1.53 2.01 -14.64
CA GLU A 90 -0.59 1.69 -15.72
C GLU A 90 0.33 0.53 -15.31
N LYS A 91 0.91 0.66 -14.11
CA LYS A 91 1.71 -0.38 -13.46
C LYS A 91 1.14 -0.65 -12.08
N ALA A 92 1.04 -1.92 -11.70
CA ALA A 92 0.76 -2.33 -10.32
C ALA A 92 1.90 -3.21 -9.83
N LEU A 93 2.43 -2.92 -8.64
CA LEU A 93 3.41 -3.76 -7.97
C LEU A 93 2.93 -4.11 -6.57
N TRP A 94 3.53 -5.13 -5.98
CA TRP A 94 3.28 -5.49 -4.60
C TRP A 94 4.58 -5.64 -3.81
N LEU A 95 4.74 -4.82 -2.78
CA LEU A 95 5.81 -4.95 -1.81
C LEU A 95 5.32 -5.74 -0.59
N ARG A 96 5.93 -6.90 -0.36
CA ARG A 96 5.81 -7.69 0.85
C ARG A 96 7.06 -7.46 1.70
N ALA A 97 6.91 -7.18 2.99
CA ALA A 97 8.05 -6.93 3.86
C ALA A 97 7.84 -7.45 5.29
N LYS A 98 8.93 -7.86 5.94
CA LYS A 98 9.04 -7.89 7.41
C LYS A 98 9.26 -6.46 7.92
N PRO A 99 8.98 -6.15 9.20
CA PRO A 99 9.11 -4.78 9.72
C PRO A 99 10.51 -4.20 9.50
N GLU A 100 11.55 -4.99 9.74
CA GLU A 100 12.97 -4.64 9.54
C GLU A 100 13.35 -4.44 8.07
N GLY A 101 12.60 -5.03 7.13
CA GLY A 101 12.83 -4.91 5.69
C GLY A 101 12.07 -3.77 5.01
N LEU A 102 11.06 -3.20 5.68
CA LEU A 102 10.11 -2.27 5.03
C LEU A 102 10.79 -1.01 4.50
N LYS A 103 11.69 -0.39 5.28
CA LYS A 103 12.39 0.84 4.86
C LYS A 103 13.21 0.61 3.59
N GLU A 104 13.94 -0.50 3.54
CA GLU A 104 14.75 -0.87 2.38
C GLU A 104 13.86 -1.22 1.18
N GLY A 105 12.81 -2.01 1.39
CA GLY A 105 11.86 -2.39 0.35
C GLY A 105 11.20 -1.17 -0.31
N ILE A 106 10.77 -0.19 0.49
CA ILE A 106 10.24 1.09 -0.02
C ILE A 106 11.28 1.80 -0.88
N ARG A 107 12.51 1.94 -0.38
CA ARG A 107 13.61 2.59 -1.12
C ARG A 107 13.90 1.92 -2.46
N LYS A 108 13.75 0.59 -2.55
CA LYS A 108 14.00 -0.19 -3.76
C LYS A 108 12.82 -0.20 -4.73
N VAL A 109 11.57 -0.14 -4.24
CA VAL A 109 10.38 -0.22 -5.10
C VAL A 109 9.99 1.12 -5.72
N ILE A 110 10.16 2.24 -5.02
CA ILE A 110 9.74 3.56 -5.53
C ILE A 110 10.38 3.91 -6.89
N PRO A 111 11.70 3.70 -7.11
CA PRO A 111 12.31 3.96 -8.42
C PRO A 111 11.74 3.13 -9.59
N ARG A 112 11.05 2.00 -9.32
CA ARG A 112 10.42 1.15 -10.36
C ARG A 112 9.23 1.82 -11.05
N PHE A 113 8.77 2.95 -10.52
CA PHE A 113 7.68 3.76 -11.05
C PHE A 113 8.15 5.05 -11.75
N ARG A 114 9.45 5.17 -12.05
CA ARG A 114 9.96 6.28 -12.87
C ARG A 114 9.17 6.37 -14.19
N GLY A 115 8.73 7.58 -14.53
CA GLY A 115 7.91 7.86 -15.71
C GLY A 115 6.39 7.90 -15.47
N ALA A 116 5.91 7.37 -14.33
CA ALA A 116 4.50 7.52 -13.96
C ALA A 116 4.17 8.97 -13.57
N LYS A 117 2.93 9.40 -13.81
CA LYS A 117 2.46 10.73 -13.39
C LYS A 117 2.32 10.84 -11.87
N GLY A 118 2.07 9.72 -11.22
CA GLY A 118 1.97 9.56 -9.78
C GLY A 118 1.82 8.09 -9.38
N ILE A 119 2.00 7.80 -8.09
CA ILE A 119 1.83 6.48 -7.50
C ILE A 119 0.80 6.57 -6.39
N LEU A 120 -0.16 5.66 -6.42
CA LEU A 120 -1.09 5.43 -5.32
C LEU A 120 -0.65 4.21 -4.51
N ILE A 121 -0.32 4.42 -3.23
CA ILE A 121 0.25 3.40 -2.36
C ILE A 121 -0.77 3.00 -1.31
N GLU A 122 -1.22 1.74 -1.33
CA GLU A 122 -2.11 1.21 -0.31
C GLU A 122 -1.35 0.40 0.75
N GLY A 123 -1.26 0.94 1.97
CA GLY A 123 -0.66 0.24 3.11
C GLY A 123 -0.32 1.17 4.28
N THR A 124 -0.82 0.88 5.48
CA THR A 124 -0.70 1.78 6.64
C THR A 124 0.74 2.01 7.12
N SER A 125 1.59 0.99 7.09
CA SER A 125 2.93 1.07 7.68
C SER A 125 3.93 1.90 6.85
N VAL A 126 3.58 2.29 5.61
CA VAL A 126 4.51 3.00 4.70
C VAL A 126 4.86 4.41 5.20
N LEU A 127 3.96 5.04 5.93
CA LEU A 127 4.10 6.40 6.48
C LEU A 127 5.18 6.53 7.56
N LYS A 128 5.70 5.42 8.06
CA LYS A 128 6.89 5.41 8.90
C LYS A 128 8.14 5.87 8.13
N TYR A 129 8.16 5.66 6.81
CA TYR A 129 9.34 5.83 5.96
C TYR A 129 9.10 6.71 4.74
N LEU A 130 7.85 7.10 4.46
CA LEU A 130 7.48 8.00 3.38
C LEU A 130 6.91 9.31 3.91
N ASP A 131 7.11 10.35 3.10
CA ASP A 131 6.48 11.66 3.21
C ASP A 131 5.70 11.88 1.90
N PRO A 132 4.40 11.55 1.86
CA PRO A 132 3.60 11.60 0.64
C PRO A 132 3.15 13.04 0.33
N ASP A 133 2.72 13.28 -0.91
CA ASP A 133 2.07 14.56 -1.29
C ASP A 133 0.62 14.63 -0.82
N LEU A 134 -0.01 13.47 -0.56
CA LEU A 134 -1.31 13.36 0.09
C LEU A 134 -1.41 12.05 0.88
N ALA A 135 -1.77 12.14 2.15
CA ALA A 135 -1.99 11.02 3.05
C ALA A 135 -3.47 10.90 3.43
N ILE A 136 -4.11 9.83 2.95
CA ILE A 136 -5.52 9.53 3.23
C ILE A 136 -5.63 8.36 4.20
N PHE A 137 -6.46 8.52 5.22
CA PHE A 137 -6.81 7.47 6.18
C PHE A 137 -8.27 7.07 6.05
N VAL A 138 -8.53 5.77 5.90
CA VAL A 138 -9.89 5.22 5.86
C VAL A 138 -10.22 4.53 7.17
N LYS A 139 -11.33 4.94 7.79
CA LYS A 139 -11.90 4.28 8.97
C LYS A 139 -13.41 4.15 8.83
N ARG A 140 -14.00 3.33 9.69
CA ARG A 140 -15.44 3.28 9.97
C ARG A 140 -15.69 3.83 11.37
N LYS A 141 -16.92 4.26 11.66
CA LYS A 141 -17.32 4.89 12.94
C LYS A 141 -16.79 4.13 14.17
N ASP A 142 -16.91 2.80 14.18
CA ASP A 142 -16.53 1.94 15.32
C ASP A 142 -15.18 1.24 15.15
N SER A 143 -14.31 1.76 14.29
CA SER A 143 -13.02 1.12 14.01
C SER A 143 -12.07 1.19 15.19
N ILE A 144 -11.72 0.02 15.73
CA ILE A 144 -10.58 -0.10 16.65
C ILE A 144 -9.28 0.10 15.86
N LEU A 145 -8.51 1.13 16.24
CA LEU A 145 -7.26 1.49 15.59
C LEU A 145 -6.13 0.56 16.04
N LYS A 146 -5.51 -0.15 15.07
CA LYS A 146 -4.27 -0.88 15.30
C LYS A 146 -3.12 0.08 15.69
N PRO A 147 -2.07 -0.37 16.40
CA PRO A 147 -0.92 0.47 16.74
C PRO A 147 -0.28 1.18 15.54
N SER A 148 -0.19 0.51 14.40
CA SER A 148 0.29 1.10 13.14
C SER A 148 -0.60 2.24 12.63
N ALA A 149 -1.92 2.17 12.86
CA ALA A 149 -2.86 3.22 12.51
C ALA A 149 -2.74 4.45 13.42
N LYS A 150 -2.55 4.27 14.74
CA LYS A 150 -2.39 5.39 15.69
C LYS A 150 -1.20 6.30 15.34
N SER A 151 -0.06 5.71 14.98
CA SER A 151 1.12 6.48 14.55
C SER A 151 0.94 7.16 13.18
N ALA A 152 0.15 6.54 12.29
CA ALA A 152 -0.16 7.11 10.98
C ALA A 152 -1.04 8.37 11.08
N LEU A 153 -2.03 8.40 11.98
CA LEU A 153 -3.01 9.50 12.09
C LEU A 153 -2.38 10.89 12.24
N LYS A 154 -1.23 10.99 12.91
CA LYS A 154 -0.51 12.27 13.08
C LYS A 154 0.07 12.85 11.77
N LYS A 155 0.07 12.07 10.69
CA LYS A 155 0.65 12.45 9.39
C LYS A 155 -0.41 12.49 8.28
N MET A 156 -1.70 12.46 8.63
CA MET A 156 -2.79 12.38 7.65
C MET A 156 -3.25 13.78 7.27
N ASP A 157 -3.46 13.98 5.98
CA ASP A 157 -4.07 15.20 5.44
C ASP A 157 -5.60 15.06 5.40
N LEU A 158 -6.11 13.84 5.19
CA LEU A 158 -7.54 13.58 5.06
C LEU A 158 -7.93 12.27 5.73
N ILE A 159 -9.07 12.29 6.44
CA ILE A 159 -9.68 11.11 7.05
C ILE A 159 -11.05 10.89 6.41
N ILE A 160 -11.28 9.70 5.88
CA ILE A 160 -12.58 9.27 5.33
C ILE A 160 -13.23 8.31 6.32
N ASP A 161 -14.42 8.70 6.77
CA ASP A 161 -15.33 7.85 7.54
C ASP A 161 -16.34 7.18 6.60
N LEU A 162 -16.30 5.84 6.53
CA LEU A 162 -17.19 4.97 5.74
C LEU A 162 -18.17 4.17 6.59
#